data_AF-A0AAV5DJP9-F1
#
_entry.id   AF-A0AAV5DJP9-F1
#
_cell.length_a   1.000
_cell.length_b   1.000
_cell.length_c   1.000
_cell.angle_alpha   90.00
_cell.angle_beta   90.00
_cell.angle_gamma   90.00
#
_symmetry.space_group_name_H-M   'P 1'
#
loop_
_entity.id
_entity.type
_entity.pdbx_description
1 polymer ?
#
loop_
_entity_poly.entity_id
_entity_poly.type
_entity_poly.pdbx_seq_one_letter_code
_entity_poly.pdbx_strand_id
1 'polypeptide(L)'
;MTAMLIYLVMAIDLPQWALKAIDKIRRGYVWRGRKEAKGGHCLVSWGKVTRPKELGGLGIFDLKNLGWALWVRWLWLQKTDPNHPWSIFQIQVPGQVRSLFAMAMSTEVGNGTTTLFWEDRWLHGQRIVDVAPQLYKVIAKRNTKK
;
A
#
# COMPACT_ATOMS: atom_id res chain seq x y z
N MET A 1 16.97 -7.55 -4.18
CA MET A 1 15.75 -7.57 -4.99
C MET A 1 16.04 -6.82 -6.27
N THR A 2 15.79 -7.42 -7.43
CA THR A 2 16.04 -6.77 -8.72
C THR A 2 15.07 -5.61 -8.92
N ALA A 3 15.57 -4.48 -9.41
CA ALA A 3 14.79 -3.26 -9.63
C ALA A 3 13.51 -3.52 -10.46
N MET A 4 13.60 -4.41 -11.45
CA MET A 4 12.49 -4.83 -12.32
C MET A 4 11.24 -5.25 -11.54
N LEU A 5 11.40 -6.01 -10.46
CA LEU A 5 10.25 -6.49 -9.69
C LEU A 5 9.57 -5.35 -8.91
N ILE A 6 10.35 -4.38 -8.44
CA ILE A 6 9.81 -3.19 -7.76
C ILE A 6 8.96 -2.40 -8.75
N TYR A 7 9.44 -2.20 -9.97
CA TYR A 7 8.67 -1.53 -11.03
C TYR A 7 7.37 -2.26 -11.37
N LEU A 8 7.42 -3.60 -11.52
CA LEU A 8 6.23 -4.39 -11.84
C LEU A 8 5.17 -4.32 -10.73
N VAL A 9 5.59 -4.49 -9.48
CA VAL A 9 4.70 -4.44 -8.30
C VAL A 9 4.15 -3.02 -8.09
N MET A 10 4.91 -2.00 -8.48
CA MET A 10 4.46 -0.61 -8.43
C MET A 10 3.42 -0.29 -9.51
N ALA A 11 3.55 -0.87 -10.70
CA ALA A 11 2.68 -0.56 -11.83
C ALA A 11 1.41 -1.43 -11.90
N ILE A 12 1.45 -2.65 -11.38
CA ILE A 12 0.41 -3.68 -11.63
C ILE A 12 -0.02 -4.34 -10.32
N ASP A 13 -1.33 -4.55 -10.15
CA ASP A 13 -1.86 -5.43 -9.10
C ASP A 13 -1.59 -6.89 -9.45
N LEU A 14 -0.57 -7.47 -8.83
CA LEU A 14 -0.20 -8.85 -9.11
C LEU A 14 -1.23 -9.81 -8.51
N PRO A 15 -1.80 -10.72 -9.33
CA PRO A 15 -2.73 -11.72 -8.81
C PRO A 15 -2.02 -12.65 -7.82
N GLN A 16 -2.77 -13.21 -6.87
CA GLN A 16 -2.21 -14.00 -5.78
C GLN A 16 -1.35 -15.20 -6.25
N TRP A 17 -1.68 -15.80 -7.40
CA TRP A 17 -0.88 -16.88 -7.98
C TRP A 17 0.51 -16.41 -8.43
N ALA A 18 0.63 -15.19 -8.97
CA ALA A 18 1.89 -14.62 -9.43
C ALA A 18 2.80 -14.30 -8.24
N LEU A 19 2.23 -13.72 -7.18
CA LEU A 19 2.94 -13.51 -5.91
C LEU A 19 3.49 -14.84 -5.36
N LYS A 20 2.66 -15.88 -5.33
CA LYS A 20 3.07 -17.23 -4.89
C LYS A 20 4.16 -17.84 -5.78
N ALA A 21 4.10 -17.62 -7.09
CA ALA A 21 5.09 -18.12 -8.04
C ALA A 21 6.45 -17.43 -7.86
N ILE A 22 6.46 -16.11 -7.70
CA ILE A 22 7.67 -15.33 -7.41
C ILE A 22 8.25 -15.77 -6.06
N ASP A 23 7.42 -15.91 -5.02
CA ASP A 23 7.86 -16.37 -3.71
C ASP A 23 8.37 -17.82 -3.72
N LYS A 24 7.86 -18.68 -4.60
CA LYS A 24 8.42 -20.03 -4.81
C LYS A 24 9.88 -19.93 -5.30
N ILE A 25 10.15 -19.06 -6.27
CA ILE A 25 11.50 -18.84 -6.80
C ILE A 25 12.42 -18.23 -5.73
N ARG A 26 11.95 -17.20 -5.02
CA ARG A 26 12.70 -16.55 -3.92
C ARG A 26 13.06 -17.55 -2.82
N ARG A 27 12.10 -18.39 -2.41
CA ARG A 27 12.33 -19.48 -1.45
C ARG A 27 13.36 -20.48 -1.93
N GLY A 28 13.26 -20.90 -3.18
CA GLY A 28 14.25 -21.78 -3.82
C GLY A 28 15.66 -21.23 -3.66
N TYR A 29 15.83 -19.95 -4.01
CA TYR A 29 17.13 -19.30 -3.98
C TYR A 29 17.66 -19.17 -2.54
N VAL A 30 16.84 -18.69 -1.61
CA VAL A 30 17.22 -18.50 -0.20
C VAL A 30 17.63 -19.81 0.46
N TRP A 31 16.91 -20.89 0.23
CA TRP A 31 17.13 -22.14 0.96
C TRP A 31 18.08 -23.12 0.28
N ARG A 32 18.21 -23.06 -1.06
CA ARG A 32 18.96 -24.06 -1.83
C ARG A 32 19.86 -23.48 -2.92
N GLY A 33 19.85 -22.16 -3.12
CA GLY A 33 20.57 -21.52 -4.23
C GLY A 33 20.08 -21.96 -5.62
N ARG A 34 18.85 -22.51 -5.73
CA ARG A 34 18.26 -23.03 -6.97
C ARG A 34 16.83 -22.52 -7.15
N LYS A 35 16.25 -22.65 -8.35
CA LYS A 35 14.89 -22.14 -8.62
C LYS A 35 13.79 -22.79 -7.76
N GLU A 36 14.00 -24.01 -7.29
CA GLU A 36 13.01 -24.76 -6.53
C GLU A 36 13.53 -25.24 -5.17
N ALA A 37 12.67 -25.16 -4.15
CA ALA A 37 12.87 -25.78 -2.84
C ALA A 37 11.61 -26.57 -2.46
N LYS A 38 11.79 -27.81 -1.98
CA LYS A 38 10.76 -28.65 -1.37
C LYS A 38 10.54 -28.25 0.10
N GLY A 39 9.41 -28.65 0.68
CA GLY A 39 9.03 -28.28 2.06
C GLY A 39 10.10 -28.57 3.11
N GLY A 40 10.75 -29.74 3.04
CA GLY A 40 11.86 -30.11 3.94
C GLY A 40 13.15 -29.32 3.77
N HIS A 41 13.24 -28.40 2.80
CA HIS A 41 14.39 -27.50 2.64
C HIS A 41 14.20 -26.16 3.36
N CYS A 42 12.99 -25.80 3.75
CA CYS A 42 12.72 -24.53 4.43
C CYS A 42 13.03 -24.65 5.92
N LEU A 43 14.10 -24.01 6.39
CA LEU A 43 14.43 -23.98 7.82
C LEU A 43 13.47 -23.07 8.61
N VAL A 44 12.92 -22.04 7.94
CA VAL A 44 11.99 -21.08 8.53
C VAL A 44 10.79 -20.89 7.59
N SER A 45 9.60 -20.75 8.16
CA SER A 45 8.40 -20.48 7.37
C SER A 45 8.50 -19.13 6.65
N TRP A 46 7.99 -19.05 5.43
CA TRP A 46 8.13 -17.84 4.61
C TRP A 46 7.52 -16.60 5.27
N GLY A 47 6.39 -16.74 5.94
CA GLY A 47 5.76 -15.63 6.68
C GLY A 47 6.55 -15.14 7.90
N LYS A 48 7.52 -15.92 8.42
CA LYS A 48 8.50 -15.44 9.41
C LYS A 48 9.69 -14.78 8.72
N VAL A 49 10.19 -15.38 7.63
CA VAL A 49 11.27 -14.82 6.81
C VAL A 49 10.97 -13.39 6.35
N THR A 50 9.71 -13.10 6.00
CA THR A 50 9.33 -11.79 5.49
C THR A 50 9.13 -10.71 6.56
N ARG A 51 9.31 -11.04 7.83
CA ARG A 51 9.21 -10.07 8.92
C ARG A 51 10.47 -9.20 9.00
N PRO A 52 10.37 -7.99 9.55
CA PRO A 52 11.53 -7.20 9.97
C PRO A 52 12.47 -8.00 10.86
N LYS A 53 13.76 -7.66 10.85
CA LYS A 53 14.78 -8.37 11.64
C LYS A 53 14.54 -8.22 13.14
N GLU A 54 14.01 -7.06 13.53
CA GLU A 54 13.61 -6.69 14.88
C GLU A 54 12.48 -7.59 15.41
N LEU A 55 11.68 -8.17 14.50
CA LEU A 55 10.59 -9.10 14.80
C LEU A 55 10.98 -10.58 14.53
N GLY A 56 12.27 -10.87 14.48
CA GLY A 56 12.81 -12.23 14.29
C GLY A 56 12.69 -12.77 12.87
N GLY A 57 12.53 -11.90 11.86
CA GLY A 57 12.57 -12.27 10.45
C GLY A 57 13.93 -12.08 9.80
N LEU A 58 14.02 -12.34 8.48
CA LEU A 58 15.24 -12.11 7.70
C LEU A 58 15.25 -10.72 7.01
N GLY A 59 14.19 -9.93 7.16
CA GLY A 59 14.06 -8.62 6.50
C GLY A 59 13.81 -8.71 5.00
N ILE A 60 13.35 -9.85 4.48
CA ILE A 60 12.92 -9.97 3.09
C ILE A 60 11.53 -9.35 2.96
N PHE A 61 11.31 -8.41 2.04
CA PHE A 61 9.97 -7.81 1.93
C PHE A 61 8.92 -8.80 1.45
N ASP A 62 7.81 -8.87 2.17
CA ASP A 62 6.56 -9.43 1.66
C ASP A 62 6.12 -8.63 0.43
N LEU A 63 5.93 -9.33 -0.69
CA LEU A 63 5.64 -8.70 -1.98
C LEU A 63 4.35 -7.90 -2.00
N LYS A 64 3.34 -8.41 -1.33
CA LYS A 64 2.02 -7.79 -1.30
C LYS A 64 2.09 -6.51 -0.47
N ASN A 65 2.70 -6.58 0.71
CA ASN A 65 2.87 -5.41 1.57
C ASN A 65 3.78 -4.35 0.92
N LEU A 66 4.83 -4.79 0.22
CA LEU A 66 5.69 -3.89 -0.55
C LEU A 66 4.90 -3.15 -1.63
N GLY A 67 4.07 -3.85 -2.40
CA GLY A 67 3.23 -3.21 -3.42
C GLY A 67 2.22 -2.25 -2.83
N TRP A 68 1.58 -2.61 -1.73
CA TRP A 68 0.68 -1.71 -1.02
C TRP A 68 1.41 -0.45 -0.54
N ALA A 69 2.60 -0.58 0.05
CA ALA A 69 3.39 0.56 0.50
C ALA A 69 3.78 1.50 -0.66
N LEU A 70 4.18 0.93 -1.81
CA LEU A 70 4.52 1.72 -3.01
C LEU A 70 3.30 2.48 -3.56
N TRP A 71 2.12 1.86 -3.58
CA TRP A 71 0.91 2.56 -3.99
C TRP A 71 0.43 3.61 -2.99
N VAL A 72 0.56 3.37 -1.68
CA VAL A 72 0.31 4.41 -0.67
C VAL A 72 1.23 5.60 -0.91
N ARG A 73 2.52 5.35 -1.20
CA ARG A 73 3.47 6.41 -1.56
C ARG A 73 3.04 7.18 -2.81
N TRP A 74 2.54 6.49 -3.83
CA TRP A 74 2.00 7.16 -5.02
C TRP A 74 0.80 8.04 -4.73
N LEU A 75 -0.18 7.56 -3.95
CA LEU A 75 -1.32 8.36 -3.52
C LEU A 75 -0.89 9.59 -2.73
N TRP A 76 0.12 9.44 -1.88
CA TRP A 76 0.70 10.55 -1.14
C TRP A 76 1.35 11.58 -2.08
N LEU A 77 2.19 11.14 -3.02
CA LEU A 77 2.82 12.02 -4.01
C LEU A 77 1.80 12.80 -4.84
N GLN A 78 0.71 12.15 -5.27
CA GLN A 78 -0.37 12.81 -6.01
C GLN A 78 -1.05 13.91 -5.20
N LYS A 79 -1.16 13.73 -3.88
CA LYS A 79 -1.79 14.72 -2.99
C LYS A 79 -0.85 15.87 -2.64
N THR A 80 0.45 15.60 -2.44
CA THR A 80 1.42 16.62 -1.99
C THR A 80 2.05 17.41 -3.13
N ASP A 81 2.18 16.82 -4.31
CA ASP A 81 2.82 17.47 -5.47
C ASP A 81 1.93 17.35 -6.72
N PRO A 82 0.88 18.19 -6.81
CA PRO A 82 -0.08 18.12 -7.92
C PRO A 82 0.50 18.66 -9.24
N ASN A 83 1.63 19.38 -9.22
CA ASN A 83 2.20 20.01 -10.41
C ASN A 83 3.12 19.06 -11.20
N HIS A 84 3.48 17.92 -10.62
CA HIS A 84 4.36 16.98 -11.28
C HIS A 84 3.59 16.08 -12.28
N PRO A 85 4.16 15.68 -13.44
CA PRO A 85 3.54 14.82 -14.43
C PRO A 85 2.74 13.59 -13.93
N TRP A 86 3.10 13.03 -12.77
CA TRP A 86 2.42 11.86 -12.22
C TRP A 86 1.07 12.15 -11.54
N SER A 87 0.75 13.42 -11.27
CA SER A 87 -0.56 13.82 -10.76
C SER A 87 -1.70 13.53 -11.76
N ILE A 88 -1.36 13.48 -13.05
CA ILE A 88 -2.32 13.25 -14.14
C ILE A 88 -2.71 11.77 -14.26
N PHE A 89 -1.86 10.85 -13.80
CA PHE A 89 -2.14 9.42 -13.93
C PHE A 89 -3.29 8.99 -13.02
N GLN A 90 -4.35 8.44 -13.62
CA GLN A 90 -5.43 7.81 -12.87
C GLN A 90 -5.01 6.40 -12.43
N ILE A 91 -4.32 6.34 -11.29
CA ILE A 91 -3.85 5.07 -10.73
C ILE A 91 -5.04 4.32 -10.12
N GLN A 92 -5.37 3.16 -10.68
CA GLN A 92 -6.37 2.26 -10.12
C GLN A 92 -5.77 1.53 -8.92
N VAL A 93 -6.00 2.09 -7.74
CA VAL A 93 -5.52 1.53 -6.47
C VAL A 93 -6.62 0.68 -5.82
N PRO A 94 -6.31 -0.56 -5.39
CA PRO A 94 -7.24 -1.42 -4.64
C PRO A 94 -7.77 -0.78 -3.37
N GLY A 95 -8.99 -1.15 -2.99
CA GLY A 95 -9.70 -0.55 -1.85
C GLY A 95 -8.95 -0.66 -0.52
N GLN A 96 -8.21 -1.76 -0.31
CA GLN A 96 -7.40 -1.95 0.90
C GLN A 96 -6.29 -0.90 1.01
N VAL A 97 -5.68 -0.53 -0.11
CA VAL A 97 -4.59 0.45 -0.14
C VAL A 97 -5.14 1.88 0.00
N ARG A 98 -6.30 2.17 -0.60
CA ARG A 98 -7.03 3.42 -0.32
C ARG A 98 -7.39 3.56 1.16
N SER A 99 -7.83 2.46 1.77
CA SER A 99 -8.15 2.42 3.20
C SER A 99 -6.89 2.64 4.04
N LEU A 100 -5.78 1.97 3.70
CA LEU A 100 -4.48 2.17 4.37
C LEU A 100 -4.01 3.62 4.25
N PHE A 101 -4.11 4.22 3.07
CA PHE A 101 -3.78 5.62 2.84
C PHE A 101 -4.63 6.56 3.71
N ALA A 102 -5.95 6.39 3.71
CA ALA A 102 -6.87 7.19 4.53
C ALA A 102 -6.66 7.02 6.05
N MET A 103 -6.10 5.89 6.49
CA MET A 103 -5.74 5.64 7.88
C MET A 103 -4.39 6.24 8.27
N ALA A 104 -3.42 6.20 7.36
CA ALA A 104 -2.03 6.57 7.65
C ALA A 104 -1.74 8.07 7.40
N MET A 105 -2.51 8.73 6.54
CA MET A 105 -2.24 10.10 6.11
C MET A 105 -3.05 11.11 6.93
N SER A 106 -2.38 12.10 7.52
CA SER A 106 -2.97 13.28 8.14
C SER A 106 -2.78 14.50 7.24
N THR A 107 -3.81 15.33 7.12
CA THR A 107 -3.77 16.56 6.31
C THR A 107 -3.79 17.77 7.24
N GLU A 108 -2.86 18.70 7.04
CA GLU A 108 -2.96 20.03 7.66
C GLU A 108 -3.78 20.95 6.76
N VAL A 109 -4.79 21.60 7.33
CA VAL A 109 -5.67 22.49 6.58
C VAL A 109 -4.94 23.81 6.32
N GLY A 110 -4.40 23.95 5.11
CA GLY A 110 -3.91 25.24 4.60
C GLY A 110 -5.06 26.08 4.03
N ASN A 111 -5.00 26.36 2.72
CA ASN A 111 -6.06 27.05 1.98
C ASN A 111 -7.28 26.15 1.64
N GLY A 112 -7.27 24.88 2.06
CA GLY A 112 -8.34 23.92 1.84
C GLY A 112 -8.45 23.32 0.44
N THR A 113 -7.63 23.72 -0.54
CA THR A 113 -7.81 23.27 -1.94
C THR A 113 -7.45 21.81 -2.18
N THR A 114 -6.62 21.21 -1.32
CA THR A 114 -6.14 19.82 -1.42
C THR A 114 -6.69 18.93 -0.30
N THR A 115 -7.55 19.49 0.57
CA THR A 115 -8.11 18.79 1.73
C THR A 115 -9.51 18.29 1.40
N LEU A 116 -9.74 16.99 1.51
CA LEU A 116 -11.07 16.41 1.41
C LEU A 116 -11.76 16.56 2.76
N PHE A 117 -12.72 17.47 2.87
CA PHE A 117 -13.28 17.89 4.15
C PHE A 117 -13.84 16.70 4.99
N TRP A 118 -14.47 15.72 4.33
CA TRP A 118 -15.08 14.59 5.05
C TRP A 118 -14.17 13.38 5.22
N GLU A 119 -13.28 13.14 4.25
CA GLU A 119 -12.52 11.89 4.11
C GLU A 119 -11.09 11.99 4.62
N ASP A 120 -10.51 13.20 4.71
CA ASP A 120 -9.17 13.40 5.25
C ASP A 120 -9.14 13.48 6.77
N ARG A 121 -8.00 13.08 7.35
CA ARG A 121 -7.71 13.19 8.78
C ARG A 121 -7.10 14.55 9.12
N TRP A 122 -7.93 15.58 9.12
CA TRP A 122 -7.48 16.95 9.42
C TRP A 122 -7.99 17.45 10.77
N LEU A 123 -9.05 16.86 11.32
CA LEU A 123 -9.60 17.23 12.62
C LEU A 123 -8.96 16.37 13.71
N HIS A 124 -7.84 16.85 14.28
CA HIS A 124 -7.12 16.16 15.37
C HIS A 124 -6.75 14.70 15.00
N GLY A 125 -6.36 14.49 13.74
CA GLY A 125 -6.04 13.17 13.20
C GLY A 125 -7.24 12.26 12.91
N GLN A 126 -8.47 12.78 13.05
CA GLN A 126 -9.72 12.07 12.75
C GLN A 126 -10.37 12.59 11.47
N ARG A 127 -11.15 11.71 10.83
CA ARG A 127 -11.99 12.05 9.69
C ARG A 127 -13.38 12.41 10.20
N ILE A 128 -14.02 13.41 9.61
CA ILE A 128 -15.38 13.79 10.01
C ILE A 128 -16.37 12.65 9.75
N VAL A 129 -16.18 11.84 8.71
CA VAL A 129 -17.01 10.66 8.45
C VAL A 129 -17.02 9.65 9.62
N ASP A 130 -15.93 9.57 10.39
CA ASP A 130 -15.84 8.67 11.55
C ASP A 130 -16.52 9.29 12.78
N VAL A 131 -16.44 10.61 12.94
CA VAL A 131 -17.02 11.35 14.08
C VAL A 131 -18.54 11.53 13.92
N ALA A 132 -19.02 11.80 12.71
CA ALA A 132 -20.41 12.10 12.41
C ALA A 132 -20.95 11.26 11.25
N PRO A 133 -21.02 9.92 11.37
CA PRO A 133 -21.39 9.03 10.28
C PRO A 133 -22.83 9.20 9.80
N GLN A 134 -23.75 9.62 10.68
CA GLN A 134 -25.15 9.86 10.31
C GLN A 134 -25.29 11.12 9.47
N LEU A 135 -24.54 12.18 9.81
CA LEU A 135 -24.50 13.40 9.02
C LEU A 135 -23.94 13.14 7.62
N TYR A 136 -22.86 12.35 7.54
CA TYR A 136 -22.24 11.97 6.26
C TYR A 136 -23.22 11.25 5.31
N LYS A 137 -24.14 10.42 5.85
CA LYS A 137 -25.15 9.70 5.05
C LYS A 137 -26.23 10.62 4.46
N VAL A 138 -26.56 11.72 5.16
CA VAL A 138 -27.59 12.67 4.73
C VAL A 138 -27.08 13.61 3.63
N ILE A 139 -25.78 13.83 3.58
CA ILE A 139 -25.16 14.76 2.64
C ILE A 139 -25.11 14.14 1.24
N ALA A 140 -25.50 14.93 0.24
CA ALA A 140 -25.42 14.53 -1.16
C ALA A 140 -23.98 14.17 -1.54
N LYS A 141 -23.76 13.04 -2.22
CA LYS A 141 -22.43 12.55 -2.65
C LYS A 141 -21.60 13.57 -3.44
N ARG A 142 -22.24 14.57 -4.07
CA ARG A 142 -21.55 15.67 -4.77
C ARG A 142 -20.76 16.58 -3.82
N ASN A 143 -21.17 16.67 -2.55
CA ASN A 143 -20.59 17.54 -1.54
C ASN A 143 -19.56 16.83 -0.65
N THR A 144 -19.44 15.50 -0.76
CA THR A 144 -18.52 14.71 0.09
C THR A 144 -17.08 14.67 -0.46
N LYS A 145 -16.90 14.96 -1.75
CA LYS A 145 -15.60 14.94 -2.45
C LYS A 145 -15.01 16.35 -2.68
N LYS A 146 -15.57 17.37 -2.03
CA LYS A 146 -15.08 18.75 -2.09
C LYS A 146 -14.06 19.02 -0.99
#